data_AF-A0A3L7UJB1-F1
#
_entry.id   AF-A0A3L7UJB1-F1
#
_cell.length_a   1.000
_cell.length_b   1.000
_cell.length_c   1.000
_cell.angle_alpha   90.00
_cell.angle_beta   90.00
_cell.angle_gamma   90.00
#
_symmetry.space_group_name_H-M   'P 1'
#
loop_
_entity.id
_entity.type
_entity.pdbx_description
1 polymer ?
#
loop_
_entity_poly.entity_id
_entity_poly.type
_entity_poly.pdbx_seq_one_letter_code
_entity_poly.pdbx_strand_id
1 'polypeptide(L)' 'MRVGDLSSGASKMALSLKQLDLKWESAKDTWNDATSKAFHKEHIEPLMPDVKETLEAIGRLAEVLARAARDVSDSNS' A
#
# COMPACT_ATOMS: atom_id res chain seq x y z
N MET A 1 1.32 -12.98 -14.89
CA MET A 1 0.93 -11.63 -14.45
C MET A 1 0.05 -11.04 -15.56
N ARG A 2 -1.27 -10.94 -15.37
CA ARG A 2 -2.12 -10.21 -16.33
C ARG A 2 -1.76 -8.74 -16.18
N VAL A 3 -1.46 -8.06 -17.28
CA VAL A 3 -1.34 -6.60 -17.32
C VAL A 3 -2.61 -6.04 -16.68
N GLY A 4 -2.52 -5.50 -15.46
CA GLY A 4 -3.67 -4.89 -14.75
C GLY A 4 -4.15 -5.53 -13.44
N ASP A 5 -3.52 -6.57 -12.88
CA ASP A 5 -3.86 -7.00 -11.49
C ASP A 5 -3.22 -6.07 -10.43
N LEU A 6 -3.61 -4.80 -10.49
CA LEU A 6 -3.24 -3.76 -9.53
C LEU A 6 -3.88 -4.00 -8.16
N SER A 7 -5.04 -4.66 -8.15
CA SER A 7 -5.81 -4.97 -6.94
C SER A 7 -5.06 -5.95 -6.03
N SER A 8 -4.43 -7.00 -6.57
CA SER A 8 -3.65 -7.93 -5.75
C SER A 8 -2.36 -7.30 -5.21
N GLY A 9 -1.70 -6.45 -6.01
CA GLY A 9 -0.54 -5.66 -5.57
C GLY A 9 -0.90 -4.73 -4.41
N ALA A 10 -1.98 -3.96 -4.55
CA ALA A 10 -2.51 -3.08 -3.50
C ALA A 10 -2.86 -3.88 -2.23
N SER A 11 -3.51 -5.03 -2.39
CA SER A 11 -3.88 -5.89 -1.26
C SER A 11 -2.67 -6.41 -0.49
N LYS A 12 -1.62 -6.83 -1.21
CA LYS A 12 -0.35 -7.25 -0.60
C LYS A 12 0.32 -6.11 0.14
N MET A 13 0.37 -4.92 -0.46
CA MET A 13 0.99 -3.75 0.15
C MET A 13 0.26 -3.31 1.43
N ALA A 14 -1.08 -3.30 1.41
CA ALA A 14 -1.90 -3.02 2.60
C ALA A 14 -1.67 -4.07 3.70
N LEU A 15 -1.55 -5.36 3.34
CA LEU A 15 -1.24 -6.43 4.28
C LEU A 15 0.15 -6.26 4.89
N SER A 16 1.16 -5.94 4.08
CA SER A 16 2.52 -5.72 4.55
C SER A 16 2.62 -4.53 5.49
N LEU A 17 1.89 -3.44 5.25
CA LEU A 17 1.83 -2.31 6.18
C LEU A 17 1.24 -2.72 7.55
N LYS A 18 0.16 -3.51 7.56
CA LYS A 18 -0.40 -4.05 8.81
C LYS A 18 0.59 -4.95 9.54
N GLN A 19 1.32 -5.79 8.81
CA GLN A 19 2.34 -6.66 9.40
C GLN A 19 3.52 -5.86 9.97
N LEU A 20 3.90 -4.76 9.33
CA LEU A 20 4.93 -3.86 9.84
C LEU A 20 4.50 -3.26 11.18
N ASP A 21 3.28 -2.74 11.26
CA ASP A 21 2.71 -2.16 12.48
C ASP A 21 2.71 -3.18 13.64
N LEU A 22 2.19 -4.39 13.40
CA LEU A 22 2.20 -5.46 14.39
C LEU A 22 3.60 -5.83 14.88
N LYS A 23 4.57 -5.93 13.95
CA LYS A 23 5.96 -6.24 14.31
C LYS A 23 6.63 -5.09 15.05
N TRP A 24 6.28 -3.85 14.72
CA TRP A 24 6.78 -2.68 15.42
C TRP A 24 6.27 -2.63 16.87
N GLU A 25 4.97 -2.86 17.09
CA GLU A 25 4.41 -2.96 18.44
C GLU A 25 5.11 -4.02 19.28
N SER A 26 5.33 -5.22 18.72
CA SER A 26 6.06 -6.28 19.41
C SER A 26 7.54 -5.92 19.66
N ALA A 27 8.19 -5.20 18.76
CA ALA A 27 9.57 -4.76 18.95
C ALA A 27 9.69 -3.78 20.12
N LYS A 28 8.71 -2.89 20.29
CA LYS A 28 8.70 -1.90 21.39
C LYS A 28 8.66 -2.53 22.78
N ASP A 29 8.19 -3.76 22.93
CA ASP A 29 8.19 -4.47 24.22
C ASP A 29 9.62 -4.66 24.77
N THR A 30 10.61 -4.82 23.87
CA THR A 30 12.01 -5.06 24.23
C THR A 30 12.94 -3.92 23.79
N TRP A 31 12.51 -3.08 22.86
CA TRP A 31 13.28 -1.99 22.29
C TRP A 31 12.50 -0.66 22.37
N ASN A 32 12.55 0.01 23.52
CA ASN A 32 11.82 1.26 23.81
C ASN A 32 12.71 2.48 24.12
N ASP A 33 13.98 2.41 23.76
CA ASP A 33 14.97 3.43 24.05
C ASP A 33 14.85 4.66 23.13
N ALA A 34 15.77 5.61 23.27
CA ALA A 34 15.79 6.80 22.42
C ALA A 34 16.03 6.45 20.93
N THR A 35 16.77 5.38 20.65
CA THR A 35 17.06 4.91 19.30
C THR A 35 15.81 4.40 18.61
N SER A 36 15.00 3.58 19.30
CA SER A 36 13.76 3.04 18.72
C SER A 36 12.73 4.15 18.47
N LYS A 37 12.66 5.15 19.35
CA LYS A 37 11.81 6.33 19.14
C LYS A 37 12.24 7.15 17.92
N ALA A 38 13.54 7.35 17.73
CA ALA A 38 14.07 8.03 16.54
C ALA A 38 13.76 7.22 15.27
N PHE A 39 14.01 5.91 15.29
CA PHE A 39 13.72 5.01 14.18
C PHE A 39 12.24 5.03 13.79
N HIS A 40 11.33 4.99 14.77
CA HIS A 40 9.90 5.09 14.51
C HIS A 40 9.55 6.37 13.77
N LYS A 41 10.01 7.50 14.30
CA LYS A 41 9.71 8.82 13.77
C LYS A 41 10.29 9.05 12.37
N GLU A 42 11.51 8.56 12.12
CA GLU A 42 12.23 8.79 10.87
C GLU A 42 11.81 7.84 9.76
N HIS A 43 11.35 6.63 10.10
CA HIS A 43 11.11 5.57 9.10
C HIS A 43 9.71 4.98 9.13
N ILE A 44 9.13 4.71 10.31
CA ILE A 44 7.84 4.02 10.40
C ILE A 44 6.67 5.00 10.23
N GLU A 45 6.71 6.15 10.90
CA GLU A 45 5.67 7.18 10.82
C GLU A 45 5.45 7.71 9.39
N PRO A 46 6.50 8.00 8.58
CA PRO A 46 6.31 8.49 7.21
C PRO A 46 5.77 7.42 6.25
N LEU A 47 6.10 6.14 6.47
CA LEU A 47 5.65 5.05 5.58
C LEU A 47 4.14 4.89 5.56
N MET A 48 3.46 5.16 6.68
CA MET A 48 2.03 4.95 6.80
C MET A 48 1.19 5.86 5.89
N PRO A 49 1.37 7.20 5.87
CA PRO A 49 0.70 8.07 4.91
C PRO A 49 1.15 7.79 3.46
N ASP A 50 2.44 7.52 3.20
CA ASP A 50 2.95 7.28 1.83
C ASP A 50 2.32 6.05 1.18
N VAL A 51 2.24 4.94 1.93
CA VAL A 51 1.59 3.71 1.46
C VAL A 51 0.11 3.94 1.25
N LYS A 52 -0.56 4.70 2.13
CA LYS A 52 -1.98 5.02 1.97
C LYS A 52 -2.23 5.84 0.70
N GLU A 53 -1.46 6.88 0.47
CA GLU A 53 -1.55 7.69 -0.76
C GLU A 53 -1.33 6.83 -2.01
N THR A 54 -0.35 5.93 -1.96
CA THR A 54 -0.06 5.00 -3.04
C THR A 54 -1.23 4.05 -3.31
N LEU A 55 -1.87 3.50 -2.27
CA LEU A 55 -3.05 2.64 -2.42
C LEU A 55 -4.22 3.40 -3.07
N GLU A 56 -4.44 4.65 -2.68
CA GLU A 56 -5.47 5.50 -3.27
C GLU A 56 -5.18 5.79 -4.75
N ALA A 57 -3.92 6.08 -5.09
CA ALA A 57 -3.49 6.28 -6.47
C ALA A 57 -3.68 5.02 -7.32
N ILE A 58 -3.36 3.85 -6.78
CA ILE A 58 -3.61 2.56 -7.44
C ILE A 58 -5.10 2.34 -7.68
N GLY A 59 -5.96 2.69 -6.70
CA GLY A 59 -7.41 2.61 -6.84
C GLY A 59 -7.94 3.46 -7.99
N ARG A 60 -7.50 4.72 -8.09
CA ARG A 60 -7.85 5.62 -9.20
C ARG A 60 -7.37 5.08 -10.55
N LEU A 61 -6.14 4.55 -10.61
CA LEU A 61 -5.59 3.98 -11.83
C LEU A 61 -6.37 2.75 -12.29
N ALA A 62 -6.77 1.88 -11.36
CA ALA A 62 -7.57 0.70 -11.66
C ALA A 62 -8.93 1.07 -12.26
N GLU A 63 -9.58 2.13 -11.76
CA GLU A 63 -10.85 2.64 -12.31
C GLU A 63 -10.68 3.13 -13.75
N VAL A 64 -9.64 3.92 -14.02
CA VAL A 64 -9.34 4.42 -15.38
C VAL A 64 -9.10 3.29 -16.35
N LEU A 65 -8.29 2.29 -15.97
CA LEU A 65 -8.01 1.13 -16.80
C LEU A 65 -9.26 0.27 -17.04
N ALA A 66 -10.10 0.08 -16.01
CA ALA A 66 -11.36 -0.65 -16.14
C ALA A 66 -12.33 0.05 -17.10
N ARG A 67 -12.38 1.39 -17.09
CA ARG A 67 -13.18 2.17 -18.04
C ARG A 67 -12.64 2.04 -19.46
N ALA A 68 -11.34 2.26 -19.65
CA ALA A 68 -10.71 2.13 -20.97
C ALA A 68 -10.90 0.72 -21.57
N ALA A 69 -10.82 -0.33 -20.75
CA ALA A 69 -11.06 -1.70 -21.19
C ALA A 69 -12.50 -1.92 -21.68
N ARG A 70 -13.50 -1.30 -21.03
CA ARG A 70 -14.91 -1.35 -21.48
C ARG A 70 -15.12 -0.57 -22.78
N ASP A 71 -14.58 0.65 -22.87
CA ASP A 71 -14.74 1.49 -24.05
C ASP A 71 -14.16 0.82 -25.32
N VAL A 72 -13.03 0.11 -25.17
CA VAL A 72 -12.41 -0.67 -26.25
C VAL A 72 -13.21 -1.94 -26.60
N SER A 73 -13.82 -2.63 -25.63
CA SER A 73 -14.66 -3.80 -25.92
C SER A 73 -15.96 -3.44 -26.63
N ASP A 74 -16.56 -2.30 -26.27
CA ASP A 74 -17.83 -1.85 -26.85
C ASP A 74 -17.65 -1.32 -28.28
N SER A 75 -16.48 -0.77 -28.62
CA SER A 75 -16.17 -0.25 -29.96
C SER A 75 -15.90 -1.33 -31.02
N ASN A 76 -15.76 -2.59 -30.61
CA ASN A 76 -15.50 -3.75 -31.47
C ASN A 76 -16.75 -4.63 -31.70
N SER A 77 -17.94 -4.14 -31.32
CA SER A 77 -19.25 -4.78 -31.50
C SER A 77 -20.08 -4.01 -32.53
#